data_AF-A0A4Q5QXN3-F1
#
_entry.id   AF-A0A4Q5QXN3-F1
#
_cell.length_a   1.000
_cell.length_b   1.000
_cell.length_c   1.000
_cell.angle_alpha   90.00
_cell.angle_beta   90.00
_cell.angle_gamma   90.00
#
_symmetry.space_group_name_H-M   'P 1'
#
loop_
_entity.id
_entity.type
_entity.pdbx_description
1 polymer ?
#
loop_
_entity_poly.entity_id
_entity_poly.type
_entity_poly.pdbx_seq_one_letter_code
_entity_poly.pdbx_strand_id
1 'polypeptide(L)'
;SSKVMAMFNIEMIGTESKWGKNSAYITGYEKTDLGKILEKNLAGTAFKFYPDPYPEQQLFYRSDNATLARQGVAAHTISTSKMDSEKFYHTLDDEIETLDMQNMAEIIKAIALSSTSIIAGKDTPSRVDTKQLR
;
A
#
# COMPACT_ATOMS: atom_id res chain seq x y z
N SER A 1 -7.11 -17.22 -10.08
CA SER A 1 -7.26 -16.26 -8.98
C SER A 1 -8.33 -16.59 -7.93
N SER A 2 -9.32 -17.47 -8.15
CA SER A 2 -10.47 -17.61 -7.23
C SER A 2 -10.13 -18.01 -5.78
N LYS A 3 -8.92 -18.50 -5.53
CA LYS A 3 -8.42 -18.86 -4.18
C LYS A 3 -7.61 -17.74 -3.50
N VAL A 4 -7.20 -16.70 -4.24
CA VAL A 4 -6.42 -15.58 -3.68
C VAL A 4 -7.39 -14.48 -3.29
N MET A 5 -7.49 -14.20 -1.99
CA MET A 5 -8.46 -13.24 -1.45
C MET A 5 -7.90 -11.81 -1.46
N ALA A 6 -6.65 -11.64 -1.03
CA ALA A 6 -5.96 -10.37 -1.00
C ALA A 6 -4.49 -10.53 -1.40
N MET A 7 -3.89 -9.47 -1.92
CA MET A 7 -2.46 -9.36 -2.15
C MET A 7 -1.99 -7.99 -1.68
N PHE A 8 -0.91 -8.01 -0.89
CA PHE A 8 -0.22 -6.84 -0.41
C PHE A 8 1.05 -6.71 -1.23
N ASN A 9 1.13 -5.68 -2.06
CA ASN A 9 2.39 -5.28 -2.65
C ASN A 9 3.03 -4.20 -1.75
N ILE A 10 4.32 -4.32 -1.48
CA ILE A 10 5.06 -3.38 -0.62
C ILE A 10 6.18 -2.80 -1.46
N GLU A 11 6.12 -1.51 -1.76
CA GLU A 11 7.01 -0.88 -2.72
C GLU A 11 7.43 0.50 -2.24
N MET A 12 8.73 0.78 -2.22
CA MET A 12 9.29 2.07 -1.82
C MET A 12 8.72 2.60 -0.49
N ILE A 13 9.01 1.88 0.60
CA ILE A 13 8.58 2.24 1.98
C ILE A 13 9.72 2.80 2.84
N GLY A 14 10.85 3.13 2.22
CA GLY A 14 12.08 3.51 2.89
C GLY A 14 12.15 4.98 3.32
N THR A 15 11.22 5.80 2.83
CA THR A 15 11.20 7.25 3.06
C THR A 15 9.95 7.65 3.85
N GLU A 16 9.86 8.91 4.27
CA GLU A 16 8.61 9.43 4.82
C GLU A 16 7.56 9.59 3.72
N SER A 17 6.29 9.33 4.06
CA SER A 17 5.19 9.59 3.13
C SER A 17 4.91 11.09 2.96
N LYS A 18 3.99 11.45 2.07
CA LYS A 18 3.48 12.81 1.94
C LYS A 18 2.91 13.38 3.24
N TRP A 19 2.46 12.53 4.15
CA TRP A 19 1.94 12.91 5.48
C TRP A 19 2.97 12.75 6.61
N GLY A 20 4.23 12.50 6.27
CA GLY A 20 5.34 12.33 7.23
C GLY A 20 5.48 10.89 7.72
N LYS A 21 6.01 10.74 8.93
CA LYS A 21 6.20 9.44 9.59
C LYS A 21 4.89 8.79 9.99
N ASN A 22 4.92 7.49 10.27
CA ASN A 22 3.75 6.70 10.70
C ASN A 22 2.59 6.78 9.70
N SER A 23 2.91 6.88 8.42
CA SER A 23 1.91 6.90 7.37
C SER A 23 2.45 6.30 6.08
N ALA A 24 1.54 5.75 5.29
CA ALA A 24 1.77 5.26 3.94
C ALA A 24 0.48 5.41 3.14
N TYR A 25 0.57 5.40 1.82
CA TYR A 25 -0.63 5.35 0.98
C TYR A 25 -0.82 3.98 0.33
N ILE A 26 -2.06 3.71 -0.07
CA ILE A 26 -2.46 2.50 -0.78
C ILE A 26 -2.93 2.90 -2.17
N THR A 27 -2.32 2.35 -3.21
CA THR A 27 -2.78 2.58 -4.59
C THR A 27 -4.11 1.91 -4.83
N GLY A 28 -5.02 2.57 -5.55
CA GLY A 28 -6.35 2.01 -5.82
C GLY A 28 -7.21 1.80 -4.56
N TYR A 29 -6.95 2.58 -3.51
CA TYR A 29 -7.60 2.50 -2.19
C TYR A 29 -9.14 2.31 -2.27
N GLU A 30 -9.79 2.97 -3.22
CA GLU A 30 -11.24 3.02 -3.42
C GLU A 30 -11.79 1.82 -4.20
N LYS A 31 -10.93 1.01 -4.82
CA LYS A 31 -11.35 -0.12 -5.67
C LYS A 31 -11.82 -1.33 -4.87
N THR A 32 -11.54 -1.36 -3.57
CA THR A 32 -11.97 -2.38 -2.61
C THR A 32 -12.12 -1.73 -1.23
N ASP A 33 -12.49 -2.50 -0.22
CA ASP A 33 -12.46 -2.09 1.19
C ASP A 33 -11.18 -2.52 1.93
N LEU A 34 -10.17 -3.06 1.23
CA LEU A 34 -8.91 -3.52 1.85
C LEU A 34 -8.29 -2.42 2.71
N GLY A 35 -8.12 -1.20 2.19
CA GLY A 35 -7.54 -0.09 2.96
C GLY A 35 -8.33 0.26 4.22
N LYS A 36 -9.66 0.22 4.14
CA LYS A 36 -10.56 0.47 5.29
C LYS A 36 -10.42 -0.61 6.36
N ILE A 37 -10.28 -1.88 5.96
CA ILE A 37 -10.03 -2.99 6.88
C ILE A 37 -8.70 -2.78 7.61
N LEU A 38 -7.65 -2.39 6.87
CA LEU A 38 -6.34 -2.14 7.49
C LEU A 38 -6.41 -1.00 8.50
N GLU A 39 -7.05 0.13 8.16
CA GLU A 39 -7.20 1.25 9.08
C GLU A 39 -8.02 0.90 10.32
N LYS A 40 -9.12 0.15 10.16
CA LYS A 40 -9.92 -0.36 11.29
C LYS A 40 -9.06 -1.19 12.25
N ASN A 41 -8.18 -2.04 11.72
CA ASN A 41 -7.29 -2.88 12.54
C ASN A 41 -6.15 -2.11 13.20
N LEU A 42 -5.89 -0.87 12.77
CA LEU A 42 -4.92 0.05 13.37
C LEU A 42 -5.55 1.02 14.37
N ALA A 43 -6.85 0.91 14.67
CA ALA A 43 -7.52 1.75 15.65
C ALA A 43 -6.78 1.73 16.99
N GLY A 44 -6.44 2.92 17.52
CA GLY A 44 -5.67 3.07 18.76
C GLY A 44 -4.15 3.16 18.55
N THR A 45 -3.64 2.95 17.32
CA THR A 45 -2.24 3.26 16.97
C THR A 45 -2.12 4.68 16.40
N ALA A 46 -0.88 5.17 16.29
CA ALA A 46 -0.59 6.44 15.63
C ALA A 46 -0.51 6.31 14.10
N PHE A 47 -0.48 5.09 13.55
CA PHE A 47 -0.25 4.85 12.13
C PHE A 47 -1.52 5.05 11.31
N LYS A 48 -1.39 5.66 10.12
CA LYS A 48 -2.51 5.88 9.21
C LYS A 48 -2.18 5.48 7.77
N PHE A 49 -3.14 4.83 7.12
CA PHE A 49 -3.11 4.66 5.67
C PHE A 49 -3.90 5.77 5.00
N TYR A 50 -3.48 6.15 3.79
CA TYR A 50 -4.16 7.16 2.98
C TYR A 50 -4.42 6.63 1.56
N PRO A 51 -5.38 7.22 0.84
CA PRO A 51 -5.44 7.07 -0.61
C PRO A 51 -4.16 7.56 -1.29
N ASP A 52 -3.86 7.00 -2.46
CA ASP A 52 -2.76 7.47 -3.33
C ASP A 52 -2.90 8.97 -3.63
N PRO A 53 -1.93 9.81 -3.22
CA PRO A 53 -1.99 11.24 -3.45
C PRO A 53 -1.57 11.66 -4.87
N TYR A 54 -1.22 10.71 -5.74
CA TYR A 54 -0.72 10.93 -7.10
C TYR A 54 -1.59 10.25 -8.18
N PRO A 55 -2.91 10.51 -8.25
CA PRO A 55 -3.82 9.79 -9.13
C PRO A 55 -3.50 9.93 -10.63
N GLU A 56 -2.90 11.06 -11.03
CA GLU A 56 -2.49 11.31 -12.41
C GLU A 56 -1.37 10.36 -12.87
N GLN A 57 -0.54 9.89 -11.94
CA GLN A 57 0.58 8.98 -12.22
C GLN A 57 0.15 7.53 -12.43
N GLN A 58 -1.12 7.21 -12.14
CA GLN A 58 -1.72 5.89 -12.36
C GLN A 58 -0.94 4.75 -11.67
N LEU A 59 -0.39 4.99 -10.48
CA LEU A 59 0.53 4.07 -9.80
C LEU A 59 -0.08 2.67 -9.58
N PHE A 60 -1.38 2.59 -9.32
CA PHE A 60 -2.11 1.31 -9.21
C PHE A 60 -1.93 0.37 -10.42
N TYR A 61 -1.73 0.92 -11.62
CA TYR A 61 -1.58 0.15 -12.86
C TYR A 61 -0.12 -0.12 -13.25
N ARG A 62 0.84 0.45 -12.50
CA ARG A 62 2.28 0.45 -12.83
C ARG A 62 3.11 -0.46 -11.92
N SER A 63 2.44 -1.21 -11.05
CA SER A 63 3.06 -2.07 -10.03
C SER A 63 2.50 -3.49 -10.14
N ASP A 64 3.16 -4.46 -9.49
CA ASP A 64 2.89 -5.90 -9.65
C ASP A 64 1.48 -6.32 -9.21
N ASN A 65 0.84 -5.51 -8.36
CA ASN A 65 -0.54 -5.72 -7.93
C ASN A 65 -1.53 -5.76 -9.11
N ALA A 66 -1.25 -5.03 -10.19
CA ALA A 66 -2.17 -4.83 -11.31
C ALA A 66 -2.58 -6.16 -11.98
N THR A 67 -1.66 -7.13 -12.07
CA THR A 67 -1.94 -8.44 -12.69
C THR A 67 -2.98 -9.22 -11.91
N LEU A 68 -2.93 -9.20 -10.57
CA LEU A 68 -3.90 -9.88 -9.72
C LEU A 68 -5.21 -9.09 -9.61
N ALA A 69 -5.14 -7.75 -9.59
CA ALA A 69 -6.31 -6.89 -9.61
C ALA A 69 -7.18 -7.12 -10.86
N ARG A 70 -6.57 -7.31 -12.04
CA ARG A 70 -7.29 -7.69 -13.28
C ARG A 70 -8.00 -9.03 -13.19
N GLN A 71 -7.63 -9.88 -12.22
CA GLN A 71 -8.30 -11.14 -11.93
C GLN A 71 -9.33 -11.02 -10.79
N GLY A 72 -9.65 -9.78 -10.37
CA GLY A 72 -10.60 -9.42 -9.33
C GLY A 72 -10.05 -9.50 -7.90
N VAL A 73 -8.77 -9.86 -7.70
CA VAL A 73 -8.17 -9.95 -6.36
C VAL A 73 -8.07 -8.55 -5.75
N ALA A 74 -8.29 -8.41 -4.45
CA ALA A 74 -7.97 -7.19 -3.70
C ALA A 74 -6.44 -7.04 -3.60
N ALA A 75 -5.84 -6.53 -4.68
CA ALA A 75 -4.39 -6.43 -4.86
C ALA A 75 -4.00 -4.96 -4.99
N HIS A 76 -3.26 -4.45 -4.00
CA HIS A 76 -2.89 -3.04 -3.90
C HIS A 76 -1.46 -2.87 -3.46
N THR A 77 -0.86 -1.73 -3.81
CA THR A 77 0.50 -1.38 -3.40
C THR A 77 0.47 -0.40 -2.24
N ILE A 78 1.23 -0.71 -1.19
CA ILE A 78 1.51 0.17 -0.05
C ILE A 78 2.86 0.84 -0.29
N SER A 79 2.91 2.17 -0.23
CA SER A 79 4.13 2.94 -0.50
C SER A 79 4.20 4.23 0.31
N THR A 80 5.41 4.76 0.47
CA THR A 80 5.66 6.10 1.00
C THR A 80 6.22 7.06 -0.05
N SER A 81 6.52 6.55 -1.25
CA SER A 81 7.25 7.32 -2.25
C SER A 81 6.61 8.65 -2.59
N LYS A 82 7.43 9.69 -2.74
CA LYS A 82 6.99 11.06 -3.00
C LYS A 82 7.20 11.40 -4.46
N MET A 83 6.24 11.10 -5.33
CA MET A 83 6.39 11.31 -6.79
C MET A 83 6.72 12.75 -7.21
N ASP A 84 6.47 13.74 -6.33
CA ASP A 84 6.84 15.16 -6.49
C ASP A 84 8.23 15.51 -5.94
N SER A 85 8.88 14.61 -5.20
CA SER A 85 10.15 14.85 -4.49
C SER A 85 10.96 13.56 -4.23
N GLU A 86 11.16 12.74 -5.26
CA GLU A 86 11.96 11.50 -5.22
C GLU A 86 13.34 11.76 -5.86
N LYS A 87 14.22 12.42 -5.11
CA LYS A 87 15.51 12.91 -5.64
C LYS A 87 16.47 11.79 -6.07
N PHE A 88 16.40 10.63 -5.42
CA PHE A 88 17.33 9.51 -5.61
C PHE A 88 16.72 8.34 -6.38
N TYR A 89 15.44 8.44 -6.77
CA TYR A 89 14.77 7.37 -7.49
C TYR A 89 15.40 7.12 -8.86
N HIS A 90 15.75 5.87 -9.14
CA HIS A 90 16.49 5.44 -10.34
C HIS A 90 17.86 6.12 -10.53
N THR A 91 18.51 6.55 -9.45
CA THR A 91 19.92 7.00 -9.49
C THR A 91 20.84 5.99 -8.81
N LEU A 92 22.16 6.16 -8.98
CA LEU A 92 23.16 5.36 -8.28
C LEU A 92 23.20 5.64 -6.77
N ASP A 93 22.55 6.72 -6.33
CA ASP A 93 22.55 7.19 -4.94
C ASP A 93 21.37 6.63 -4.13
N ASP A 94 20.59 5.68 -4.68
CA ASP A 94 19.56 4.91 -3.96
C ASP A 94 20.22 3.89 -3.02
N GLU A 95 20.91 4.41 -2.01
CA GLU A 95 21.68 3.66 -1.02
C GLU A 95 20.99 3.68 0.36
N ILE A 96 21.42 2.79 1.25
CA ILE A 96 20.83 2.59 2.59
C ILE A 96 20.81 3.89 3.41
N GLU A 97 21.80 4.75 3.20
CA GLU A 97 21.95 6.05 3.84
C GLU A 97 20.77 6.99 3.58
N THR A 98 20.00 6.76 2.51
CA THR A 98 18.82 7.55 2.16
C THR A 98 17.54 7.08 2.85
N LEU A 99 17.59 5.95 3.56
CA LEU A 99 16.45 5.31 4.20
C LEU A 99 16.24 5.79 5.64
N ASP A 100 14.98 6.09 6.00
CA ASP A 100 14.56 6.21 7.39
C ASP A 100 14.18 4.82 7.93
N MET A 101 15.20 4.12 8.43
CA MET A 101 15.04 2.74 8.95
C MET A 101 14.04 2.65 10.11
N GLN A 102 13.92 3.71 10.93
CA GLN A 102 12.97 3.72 12.03
C GLN A 102 11.53 3.81 11.52
N ASN A 103 11.27 4.74 10.59
CA ASN A 103 9.95 4.88 9.97
C ASN A 103 9.58 3.62 9.18
N MET A 104 10.51 3.03 8.43
CA MET A 104 10.29 1.78 7.70
C MET A 104 9.89 0.63 8.63
N ALA A 105 10.53 0.51 9.80
CA ALA A 105 10.17 -0.49 10.80
C ALA A 105 8.73 -0.29 11.33
N GLU A 106 8.31 0.96 11.58
CA GLU A 106 6.94 1.25 12.00
C GLU A 106 5.91 0.95 10.89
N ILE A 107 6.25 1.20 9.63
CA ILE A 107 5.41 0.81 8.48
C ILE A 107 5.25 -0.71 8.41
N ILE A 108 6.34 -1.47 8.54
CA ILE A 108 6.29 -2.95 8.52
C ILE A 108 5.43 -3.48 9.68
N LYS A 109 5.60 -2.94 10.89
CA LYS A 109 4.76 -3.29 12.05
C LYS A 109 3.29 -2.98 11.79
N ALA A 110 2.98 -1.83 11.21
CA ALA A 110 1.61 -1.45 10.88
C ALA A 110 0.99 -2.39 9.83
N ILE A 111 1.71 -2.75 8.77
CA ILE A 111 1.26 -3.74 7.78
C ILE A 111 1.02 -5.10 8.43
N ALA A 112 1.95 -5.57 9.27
CA ALA A 112 1.81 -6.84 9.98
C ALA A 112 0.60 -6.86 10.91
N LEU A 113 0.42 -5.81 11.73
CA LEU A 113 -0.72 -5.71 12.66
C LEU A 113 -2.05 -5.60 11.91
N SER A 114 -2.11 -4.74 10.90
CA SER A 114 -3.35 -4.45 10.17
C SER A 114 -3.83 -5.60 9.29
N SER A 115 -2.93 -6.47 8.84
CA SER A 115 -3.29 -7.65 8.03
C SER A 115 -3.83 -8.84 8.84
N THR A 116 -3.74 -8.80 10.18
CA THR A 116 -4.08 -9.95 11.05
C THR A 116 -5.49 -10.49 10.87
N SER A 117 -6.51 -9.63 10.73
CA SER A 117 -7.89 -10.10 10.58
C SER A 117 -8.14 -10.77 9.22
N ILE A 118 -7.43 -10.33 8.18
CA ILE A 118 -7.47 -10.91 6.83
C ILE A 118 -6.80 -12.28 6.84
N ILE A 119 -5.62 -12.39 7.46
CA ILE A 119 -4.87 -13.66 7.60
C ILE A 119 -5.67 -14.68 8.41
N ALA A 120 -6.35 -14.22 9.47
CA ALA A 120 -7.21 -15.06 10.29
C ALA A 120 -8.56 -15.41 9.64
N GLY A 121 -8.85 -14.91 8.43
CA GLY A 121 -10.12 -15.12 7.74
C GLY A 121 -11.34 -14.47 8.41
N LYS A 122 -11.12 -13.53 9.35
CA LYS A 122 -12.18 -12.79 10.03
C LYS A 122 -12.78 -11.70 9.15
N ASP A 123 -11.93 -10.99 8.43
CA ASP A 123 -12.33 -10.02 7.41
C ASP A 123 -11.88 -10.56 6.03
N THR A 124 -12.71 -10.38 5.01
CA THR A 124 -12.37 -10.69 3.62
C THR A 124 -12.60 -9.44 2.79
N PRO A 125 -11.55 -8.84 2.20
CA PRO A 125 -11.72 -7.67 1.36
C PRO A 125 -12.62 -7.95 0.15
N SER A 126 -13.41 -6.96 -0.22
CA SER A 126 -14.19 -6.96 -1.46
C SER A 126 -13.29 -7.11 -2.68
N ARG A 127 -13.82 -7.80 -3.69
CA ARG A 127 -13.12 -8.03 -4.96
C ARG A 127 -13.04 -6.73 -5.75
N VAL A 128 -11.97 -6.57 -6.53
CA VAL A 128 -11.88 -5.49 -7.51
C VAL A 128 -12.93 -5.72 -8.60
N ASP A 129 -13.73 -4.71 -8.92
CA ASP A 129 -14.60 -4.74 -10.10
C ASP A 129 -13.77 -4.56 -11.36
N THR A 130 -13.52 -5.66 -12.07
CA THR A 130 -12.66 -5.68 -13.26
C THR A 130 -13.25 -4.90 -14.43
N LYS A 131 -14.56 -4.62 -14.44
CA LYS A 131 -15.20 -3.81 -15.49
C LYS A 131 -14.86 -2.32 -15.38
N GLN A 132 -14.38 -1.89 -14.21
CA GLN A 132 -13.99 -0.51 -13.93
C GLN A 132 -12.49 -0.27 -14.10
N LEU A 133 -11.73 -1.32 -14.46
CA LEU A 133 -10.30 -1.21 -14.75
C LEU A 133 -10.11 -0.74 -16.19
N ARG A 134 -9.09 0.08 -16.39
CA ARG A 134 -8.67 0.57 -17.71
C ARG A 134 -7.97 -0.50 -18.53
#